data_AF-A0A2E8VZ12-F1
#
_entry.id   AF-A0A2E8VZ12-F1
#
_cell.length_a   1.000
_cell.length_b   1.000
_cell.length_c   1.000
_cell.angle_alpha   90.00
_cell.angle_beta   90.00
_cell.angle_gamma   90.00
#
_symmetry.space_group_name_H-M   'P 1'
#
loop_
_entity.id
_entity.type
_entity.pdbx_description
1 polymer ?
#
loop_
_entity_poly.entity_id
_entity_poly.type
_entity_poly.pdbx_seq_one_letter_code
_entity_poly.pdbx_strand_id
1 'polypeptide(L)'
;DLRNNPGGLLNQAIRVSDAFLEKGEIVSTRGRYSKDSERFTAKPGDLADGKPIVVLINGGSASASEIVAGALQDHRRAIVVGTRSFGKGSVQTVMPLRGEGAMRLTTSRYYTPSGRSIQALGVSPNIIVEQPKRKSADSEEEESRRNRSEADLRGALSNDSLSEDEIQQIEADRLKAENAAKLREDDYQLAYAIDILSGLSAIAIQN
;
A
#
# COMPACT_ATOMS: atom_id res chain seq x y z
N ASP A 1 1.27 -3.95 -2.06
CA ASP A 1 2.00 -2.69 -2.32
C ASP A 1 1.74 -2.26 -3.76
N LEU A 2 1.31 -1.02 -3.98
CA LEU A 2 1.04 -0.42 -5.29
C LEU A 2 1.97 0.76 -5.61
N ARG A 3 3.00 1.01 -4.80
CA ARG A 3 4.00 2.04 -5.10
C ARG A 3 4.67 1.78 -6.44
N ASN A 4 4.91 2.84 -7.20
CA ASN A 4 5.53 2.81 -8.52
C ASN A 4 4.81 1.92 -9.55
N ASN A 5 3.55 1.55 -9.30
CA ASN A 5 2.74 0.81 -10.25
C ASN A 5 1.95 1.79 -11.15
N PRO A 6 2.29 1.91 -12.45
CA PRO A 6 1.65 2.86 -13.36
C PRO A 6 0.21 2.45 -13.77
N GLY A 7 -0.27 1.33 -13.23
CA GLY A 7 -1.56 0.74 -13.52
C GLY A 7 -1.45 -0.38 -14.54
N GLY A 8 -2.44 -0.48 -15.43
CA GLY A 8 -2.58 -1.60 -16.34
C GLY A 8 -4.01 -1.70 -16.87
N LEU A 9 -4.48 -2.93 -17.04
CA LEU A 9 -5.82 -3.19 -17.57
C LEU A 9 -6.90 -2.89 -16.53
N LEU A 10 -7.95 -2.16 -16.93
CA LEU A 10 -9.13 -1.87 -16.12
C LEU A 10 -9.74 -3.13 -15.51
N ASN A 11 -9.94 -4.17 -16.34
CA ASN A 11 -10.52 -5.44 -15.89
C ASN A 11 -9.70 -6.14 -14.81
N GLN A 12 -8.38 -5.94 -14.76
CA GLN A 12 -7.54 -6.50 -13.71
C GLN A 12 -7.70 -5.72 -12.40
N ALA A 13 -7.77 -4.38 -12.46
CA ALA A 13 -8.12 -3.60 -11.27
C ALA A 13 -9.48 -3.98 -10.70
N ILE A 14 -10.48 -4.18 -11.58
CA ILE A 14 -11.82 -4.62 -11.16
C ILE A 14 -11.71 -5.97 -10.44
N ARG A 15 -11.05 -6.97 -11.03
CA ARG A 15 -10.89 -8.30 -10.41
C ARG A 15 -10.15 -8.26 -9.08
N VAL A 16 -9.08 -7.46 -8.99
CA VAL A 16 -8.31 -7.31 -7.74
C VAL A 16 -9.17 -6.66 -6.67
N SER A 17 -9.93 -5.61 -6.97
CA SER A 17 -10.84 -4.99 -6.02
C SER A 17 -11.99 -5.92 -5.62
N ASP A 18 -12.59 -6.61 -6.58
CA ASP A 18 -13.69 -7.57 -6.39
C ASP A 18 -13.30 -8.68 -5.42
N ALA A 19 -12.05 -9.15 -5.48
CA ALA A 19 -11.55 -10.20 -4.59
C ALA A 19 -11.59 -9.84 -3.10
N PHE A 20 -11.75 -8.57 -2.72
CA PHE A 20 -11.77 -8.14 -1.31
C PHE A 20 -13.08 -7.42 -0.91
N LEU A 21 -14.07 -7.36 -1.80
CA LEU A 21 -15.28 -6.57 -1.60
C LEU A 21 -16.54 -7.43 -1.77
N GLU A 22 -17.33 -7.52 -0.72
CA GLU A 22 -18.58 -8.30 -0.74
C GLU A 22 -19.68 -7.72 -1.66
N LYS A 23 -19.71 -6.39 -1.83
CA LYS A 23 -20.75 -5.70 -2.60
C LYS A 23 -20.38 -4.25 -2.92
N GLY A 24 -21.16 -3.66 -3.83
CA GLY A 24 -21.15 -2.23 -4.13
C GLY A 24 -20.23 -1.86 -5.29
N GLU A 25 -20.29 -0.60 -5.73
CA GLU A 25 -19.54 -0.15 -6.90
C GLU A 25 -18.03 -0.24 -6.64
N ILE A 26 -17.25 -0.73 -7.61
CA ILE A 26 -15.78 -0.70 -7.59
C ILE A 26 -15.30 0.56 -8.29
N VAL A 27 -15.82 0.79 -9.50
CA VAL A 27 -15.46 1.91 -10.36
C VAL A 27 -16.58 2.17 -11.35
N SER A 28 -16.78 3.42 -11.74
CA SER A 28 -17.55 3.77 -12.92
C SER A 28 -16.71 4.51 -13.95
N THR A 29 -16.97 4.25 -15.22
CA THR A 29 -16.49 5.06 -16.33
C THR A 29 -17.61 5.99 -16.75
N ARG A 30 -17.31 7.27 -16.98
CA ARG A 30 -18.28 8.23 -17.51
C ARG A 30 -17.73 8.88 -18.76
N GLY A 31 -18.38 8.59 -19.88
CA GLY A 31 -18.08 9.15 -21.20
C GLY A 31 -18.82 10.47 -21.44
N ARG A 32 -18.72 10.97 -22.67
CA ARG A 32 -19.44 12.19 -23.09
C ARG A 32 -20.95 11.98 -23.17
N TYR A 33 -21.38 10.79 -23.56
CA TYR A 33 -22.79 10.40 -23.61
C TYR A 33 -23.08 9.38 -22.50
N SER A 34 -24.32 9.37 -22.00
CA SER A 34 -24.74 8.44 -20.94
C SER A 34 -24.55 6.97 -21.33
N LYS A 35 -24.79 6.64 -22.61
CA LYS A 35 -24.57 5.30 -23.18
C LYS A 35 -23.11 4.83 -23.17
N ASP A 36 -22.15 5.76 -23.05
CA ASP A 36 -20.71 5.47 -22.99
C ASP A 36 -20.20 5.39 -21.54
N SER A 37 -21.12 5.28 -20.58
CA SER A 37 -20.82 5.18 -19.15
C SER A 37 -21.11 3.76 -18.68
N GLU A 38 -20.16 3.17 -17.97
CA GLU A 38 -20.29 1.82 -17.41
C GLU A 38 -20.07 1.88 -15.90
N ARG A 39 -20.72 0.95 -15.20
CA ARG A 39 -20.56 0.77 -13.76
C ARG A 39 -20.16 -0.66 -13.49
N PHE A 40 -19.10 -0.82 -12.72
CA PHE A 40 -18.59 -2.13 -12.31
C PHE A 40 -18.81 -2.28 -10.81
N THR A 41 -19.46 -3.37 -10.42
CA THR A 41 -19.89 -3.64 -9.05
C THR A 41 -19.27 -4.95 -8.59
N ALA A 42 -18.90 -5.00 -7.32
CA ALA A 42 -18.35 -6.18 -6.69
C ALA A 42 -19.39 -7.29 -6.53
N LYS A 43 -18.92 -8.53 -6.50
CA LYS A 43 -19.67 -9.76 -6.23
C LYS A 43 -19.28 -10.28 -4.84
N PRO A 44 -20.17 -11.01 -4.15
CA PRO A 44 -19.88 -11.57 -2.83
C PRO A 44 -18.59 -12.39 -2.78
N GLY A 45 -17.81 -12.18 -1.73
CA GLY A 45 -16.49 -12.76 -1.50
C GLY A 45 -15.49 -11.77 -0.88
N ASP A 46 -14.70 -12.26 0.07
CA ASP A 46 -13.53 -11.55 0.60
C ASP A 46 -12.37 -12.54 0.78
N LEU A 47 -11.38 -12.47 -0.12
CA LEU A 47 -10.18 -13.31 -0.12
C LEU A 47 -9.34 -13.16 1.16
N ALA A 48 -9.49 -12.05 1.87
CA ALA A 48 -8.80 -11.82 3.13
C ALA A 48 -9.59 -12.32 4.34
N ASP A 49 -10.79 -12.88 4.18
CA ASP A 49 -11.64 -13.43 5.24
C ASP A 49 -11.82 -12.44 6.42
N GLY A 50 -12.11 -11.17 6.11
CA GLY A 50 -12.27 -10.12 7.12
C GLY A 50 -10.98 -9.61 7.76
N LYS A 51 -9.81 -10.18 7.42
CA LYS A 51 -8.52 -9.68 7.92
C LYS A 51 -8.27 -8.23 7.49
N PRO A 52 -7.57 -7.42 8.30
CA PRO A 52 -7.26 -6.04 7.95
C PRO A 52 -6.41 -5.97 6.69
N ILE A 53 -6.61 -4.92 5.89
CA ILE A 53 -5.85 -4.67 4.66
C ILE A 53 -5.25 -3.28 4.73
N VAL A 54 -3.98 -3.19 4.36
CA VAL A 54 -3.27 -1.93 4.15
C VAL A 54 -2.81 -1.86 2.68
N VAL A 55 -3.08 -0.74 2.01
CA VAL A 55 -2.67 -0.49 0.63
C VAL A 55 -1.63 0.62 0.62
N LEU A 56 -0.43 0.31 0.14
CA LEU A 56 0.66 1.27 0.05
C LEU A 56 0.68 1.92 -1.34
N ILE A 57 0.69 3.26 -1.40
CA ILE A 57 0.71 4.03 -2.66
C ILE A 57 1.77 5.14 -2.63
N ASN A 58 2.18 5.61 -3.80
CA ASN A 58 2.99 6.81 -3.94
C ASN A 58 2.67 7.57 -5.24
N GLY A 59 3.44 8.62 -5.55
CA GLY A 59 3.26 9.39 -6.79
C GLY A 59 3.45 8.61 -8.09
N GLY A 60 4.05 7.41 -8.04
CA GLY A 60 4.15 6.50 -9.18
C GLY A 60 2.96 5.54 -9.32
N SER A 61 2.07 5.49 -8.33
CA SER A 61 0.81 4.74 -8.42
C SER A 61 -0.16 5.47 -9.35
N ALA A 62 -0.60 4.83 -10.43
CA ALA A 62 -1.45 5.47 -11.42
C ALA A 62 -2.54 4.55 -11.98
N SER A 63 -3.59 5.14 -12.54
CA SER A 63 -4.63 4.48 -13.34
C SER A 63 -5.26 3.28 -12.62
N ALA A 64 -5.07 2.05 -13.11
CA ALA A 64 -5.61 0.84 -12.51
C ALA A 64 -5.26 0.69 -11.02
N SER A 65 -4.06 1.09 -10.59
CA SER A 65 -3.67 1.07 -9.18
C SER A 65 -4.46 2.06 -8.33
N GLU A 66 -4.83 3.21 -8.90
CA GLU A 66 -5.66 4.22 -8.24
C GLU A 66 -7.11 3.74 -8.12
N ILE A 67 -7.59 2.92 -9.07
CA ILE A 67 -8.90 2.26 -8.97
C ILE A 67 -8.90 1.30 -7.78
N VAL A 68 -7.88 0.45 -7.66
CA VAL A 68 -7.79 -0.51 -6.54
C VAL A 68 -7.73 0.21 -5.19
N ALA A 69 -6.83 1.19 -5.06
CA ALA A 69 -6.71 1.96 -3.83
C ALA A 69 -7.99 2.73 -3.49
N GLY A 70 -8.59 3.41 -4.48
CA GLY A 70 -9.81 4.20 -4.30
C GLY A 70 -11.04 3.36 -3.97
N ALA A 71 -11.21 2.19 -4.62
CA ALA A 71 -12.32 1.29 -4.34
C ALA A 71 -12.24 0.74 -2.91
N LEU A 72 -11.08 0.18 -2.52
CA LEU A 72 -10.92 -0.38 -1.18
C LEU A 72 -11.00 0.69 -0.08
N GLN A 73 -10.52 1.91 -0.36
CA GLN A 73 -10.62 3.04 0.55
C GLN A 73 -12.08 3.51 0.74
N ASP A 74 -12.81 3.74 -0.36
CA ASP A 74 -14.18 4.29 -0.29
C ASP A 74 -15.15 3.30 0.37
N HIS A 75 -14.89 1.99 0.25
CA HIS A 75 -15.61 0.94 0.99
C HIS A 75 -15.19 0.78 2.45
N ARG A 76 -14.16 1.52 2.90
CA ARG A 76 -13.51 1.32 4.21
C ARG A 76 -13.00 -0.12 4.41
N ARG A 77 -12.66 -0.81 3.32
CA ARG A 77 -12.12 -2.17 3.35
C ARG A 77 -10.63 -2.18 3.66
N ALA A 78 -9.91 -1.14 3.26
CA ALA A 78 -8.48 -1.00 3.50
C ALA A 78 -8.10 0.40 3.96
N ILE A 79 -7.02 0.50 4.73
CA ILE A 79 -6.34 1.77 5.01
C ILE A 79 -5.29 2.01 3.93
N VAL A 80 -5.37 3.16 3.26
CA VAL A 80 -4.38 3.58 2.27
C VAL A 80 -3.28 4.39 2.96
N VAL A 81 -2.02 4.00 2.74
CA VAL A 81 -0.83 4.58 3.36
C VAL A 81 0.15 5.05 2.28
N GLY A 82 0.93 6.09 2.56
CA GLY A 82 2.02 6.55 1.71
C GLY A 82 1.83 7.99 1.25
N THR A 83 2.02 8.28 -0.05
CA THR A 83 1.82 9.64 -0.58
C THR A 83 0.71 9.67 -1.63
N ARG A 84 0.21 10.88 -1.94
CA ARG A 84 -0.77 11.07 -3.02
C ARG A 84 -0.33 10.38 -4.31
N SER A 85 -1.26 9.71 -4.97
CA SER A 85 -1.03 9.03 -6.24
C SER A 85 -0.95 9.99 -7.43
N PHE A 86 -0.69 9.46 -8.63
CA PHE A 86 -0.39 10.26 -9.82
C PHE A 86 -1.56 11.12 -10.34
N GLY A 87 -2.79 10.61 -10.31
CA GLY A 87 -3.98 11.29 -10.80
C GLY A 87 -4.37 10.99 -12.24
N LYS A 88 -4.14 9.76 -12.73
CA LYS A 88 -4.55 9.36 -14.08
C LYS A 88 -5.92 8.70 -14.06
N GLY A 89 -6.95 9.54 -14.18
CA GLY A 89 -8.36 9.16 -14.19
C GLY A 89 -8.99 9.01 -15.57
N SER A 90 -8.22 8.84 -16.63
CA SER A 90 -8.74 8.78 -18.00
C SER A 90 -8.74 7.36 -18.59
N VAL A 91 -9.82 6.99 -19.27
CA VAL A 91 -9.91 5.80 -20.12
C VAL A 91 -9.43 6.17 -21.52
N GLN A 92 -8.56 5.35 -22.10
CA GLN A 92 -8.10 5.51 -23.48
C GLN A 92 -8.54 4.32 -24.32
N THR A 93 -9.17 4.62 -25.46
CA THR A 93 -9.61 3.64 -26.46
C THR A 93 -8.72 3.75 -27.68
N VAL A 94 -8.31 2.61 -28.23
CA VAL A 94 -7.59 2.54 -29.51
C VAL A 94 -8.64 2.43 -30.61
N MET A 95 -8.71 3.45 -31.46
CA MET A 95 -9.63 3.54 -32.58
C MET A 95 -8.87 3.26 -33.87
N PRO A 96 -9.23 2.21 -34.63
CA PRO A 96 -8.59 1.96 -35.93
C PRO A 96 -8.90 3.10 -36.91
N LEU A 97 -7.91 3.47 -37.71
CA LEU A 97 -8.05 4.44 -38.79
C LEU A 97 -8.13 3.71 -40.13
N ARG A 98 -8.47 4.41 -41.21
CA ARG A 98 -8.37 3.82 -42.56
C ARG A 98 -6.90 3.43 -42.84
N GLY A 99 -6.68 2.19 -43.27
CA GLY A 99 -5.34 1.61 -43.43
C GLY A 99 -4.93 0.79 -42.20
N GLU A 100 -3.63 0.75 -41.90
CA GLU A 100 -3.06 -0.04 -40.79
C GLU A 100 -2.79 0.80 -39.52
N GLY A 101 -3.21 2.08 -39.50
CA GLY A 101 -3.00 2.98 -38.37
C GLY A 101 -4.09 2.88 -37.30
N ALA A 102 -3.77 3.33 -36.08
CA ALA A 102 -4.74 3.49 -35.00
C ALA A 102 -4.47 4.76 -34.18
N MET A 103 -5.52 5.33 -33.60
CA MET A 103 -5.46 6.51 -32.74
C MET A 103 -5.86 6.11 -31.31
N ARG A 104 -5.02 6.43 -30.34
CA ARG A 104 -5.37 6.27 -28.92
C ARG A 104 -6.01 7.56 -28.42
N LEU A 105 -7.32 7.52 -28.15
CA LEU A 105 -8.10 8.69 -27.75
C LEU A 105 -8.66 8.51 -26.34
N THR A 106 -8.63 9.58 -25.55
CA THR A 106 -9.33 9.61 -24.25
C THR A 106 -10.83 9.73 -24.48
N THR A 107 -11.59 8.73 -24.04
CA THR A 107 -13.03 8.62 -24.31
C THR A 107 -13.87 8.86 -23.06
N SER A 108 -13.36 8.49 -21.89
CA SER A 108 -14.09 8.53 -20.62
C SER A 108 -13.17 8.85 -19.45
N ARG A 109 -13.78 9.13 -18.29
CA ARG A 109 -13.08 9.28 -17.00
C ARG A 109 -13.52 8.21 -16.00
N TYR A 110 -12.59 7.80 -15.14
CA TYR A 110 -12.87 6.95 -13.99
C TYR A 110 -13.39 7.77 -12.81
N TYR A 111 -14.30 7.15 -12.07
CA TYR A 111 -14.87 7.65 -10.84
C TYR A 111 -14.82 6.55 -9.78
N THR A 112 -14.41 6.92 -8.57
CA THR A 112 -14.41 6.01 -7.42
C THR A 112 -15.84 5.81 -6.91
N PRO A 113 -16.09 4.84 -6.01
CA PRO A 113 -17.43 4.55 -5.49
C PRO A 113 -18.11 5.75 -4.80
N SER A 114 -17.34 6.66 -4.20
CA SER A 114 -17.85 7.93 -3.66
C SER A 114 -18.26 8.96 -4.71
N GLY A 115 -18.11 8.66 -6.01
CA GLY A 115 -18.44 9.54 -7.13
C GLY A 115 -17.38 10.60 -7.44
N ARG A 116 -16.19 10.52 -6.82
CA ARG A 116 -15.06 11.43 -7.06
C ARG A 116 -14.27 10.99 -8.29
N SER A 117 -13.88 11.96 -9.13
CA SER A 117 -12.91 11.69 -10.19
C SER A 117 -11.49 11.76 -9.66
N ILE A 118 -10.66 10.78 -10.00
CA ILE A 118 -9.23 10.75 -9.65
C ILE A 118 -8.38 11.58 -10.64
N GLN A 119 -8.96 12.07 -11.73
CA GLN A 119 -8.22 12.81 -12.75
C GLN A 119 -7.57 14.08 -12.17
N ALA A 120 -6.26 14.24 -12.40
CA ALA A 120 -5.41 15.35 -11.92
C ALA A 120 -5.25 15.48 -10.39
N LEU A 121 -6.07 14.78 -9.59
CA LEU A 121 -6.02 14.84 -8.13
C LEU A 121 -5.41 13.59 -7.50
N GLY A 122 -5.63 12.42 -8.12
CA GLY A 122 -5.25 11.12 -7.56
C GLY A 122 -6.11 10.69 -6.38
N VAL A 123 -5.64 9.64 -5.72
CA VAL A 123 -6.13 9.11 -4.45
C VAL A 123 -5.24 9.67 -3.35
N SER A 124 -5.86 10.34 -2.39
CA SER A 124 -5.18 10.77 -1.17
C SER A 124 -5.15 9.60 -0.18
N PRO A 125 -4.00 9.25 0.41
CA PRO A 125 -3.94 8.20 1.41
C PRO A 125 -4.72 8.63 2.67
N ASN A 126 -5.19 7.64 3.43
CA ASN A 126 -5.76 7.87 4.76
C ASN A 126 -4.69 8.36 5.74
N ILE A 127 -3.47 7.82 5.62
CA ILE A 127 -2.33 8.20 6.44
C ILE A 127 -1.17 8.56 5.52
N ILE A 128 -0.76 9.84 5.57
CA ILE A 128 0.35 10.34 4.75
C ILE A 128 1.65 9.94 5.43
N VAL A 129 2.50 9.24 4.68
CA VAL A 129 3.82 8.78 5.11
C VAL A 129 4.77 9.03 3.96
N GLU A 130 5.79 9.86 4.17
CA GLU A 130 6.84 10.11 3.20
C GLU A 130 8.05 9.22 3.52
N GLN A 131 8.75 8.77 2.47
CA GLN A 131 10.02 8.09 2.66
C GLN A 131 11.07 9.13 3.07
N PRO A 132 11.71 9.01 4.24
CA PRO A 132 12.79 9.91 4.62
C PRO A 132 13.95 9.78 3.64
N LYS A 133 14.65 10.89 3.41
CA LYS A 133 15.90 10.85 2.64
C LYS A 133 16.90 9.97 3.39
N ARG A 134 17.58 9.08 2.69
CA ARG A 134 18.68 8.30 3.26
C ARG A 134 19.71 9.26 3.84
N LYS A 135 20.11 9.01 5.09
CA LYS A 135 21.23 9.69 5.73
C LYS A 135 22.52 9.34 4.96
N SER A 136 23.53 10.22 5.03
CA SER A 136 24.85 9.95 4.44
C SER A 136 25.62 8.94 5.30
N ALA A 137 26.55 8.20 4.68
CA ALA A 137 27.38 7.20 5.37
C ALA A 137 28.12 7.75 6.60
N ASP A 138 28.57 9.02 6.55
CA ASP A 138 29.27 9.66 7.68
C ASP A 138 28.44 9.75 8.97
N SER A 139 27.11 9.82 8.86
CA SER A 139 26.23 9.88 10.03
C SER A 139 25.96 8.52 10.69
N GLU A 140 26.18 7.41 9.97
CA GLU A 140 25.98 6.05 10.49
C GLU A 140 27.16 5.61 11.37
N GLU A 141 28.39 6.04 11.03
CA GLU A 141 29.60 5.73 11.82
C GLU A 141 29.63 6.42 13.19
N GLU A 142 29.08 7.63 13.31
CA GLU A 142 29.02 8.35 14.60
C GLU A 142 28.00 7.74 15.57
N GLU A 143 26.90 7.19 15.05
CA GLU A 143 25.82 6.56 15.83
C GLU A 143 26.27 5.19 16.37
N SER A 144 26.99 4.42 15.56
CA SER A 144 27.66 3.16 15.93
C SER A 144 28.61 3.32 17.14
N ARG A 145 29.40 4.40 17.19
CA ARG A 145 30.36 4.65 18.27
C ARG A 145 29.71 4.96 19.63
N ARG A 146 28.41 5.30 19.65
CA ARG A 146 27.67 5.65 20.88
C ARG A 146 26.96 4.47 21.53
N ASN A 147 26.76 3.35 20.82
CA ASN A 147 25.98 2.20 21.30
C ASN A 147 26.83 1.10 21.93
N ARG A 148 27.62 1.43 22.95
CA ARG A 148 28.27 0.40 23.79
C ARG A 148 27.29 -0.10 24.85
N SER A 149 27.15 -1.42 24.96
CA SER A 149 26.37 -2.09 25.98
C SER A 149 27.25 -2.62 27.11
N GLU A 150 26.66 -3.02 28.23
CA GLU A 150 27.38 -3.66 29.35
C GLU A 150 28.12 -4.92 28.89
N ALA A 151 27.51 -5.70 27.99
CA ALA A 151 28.10 -6.91 27.43
C ALA A 151 29.40 -6.66 26.65
N ASP A 152 29.61 -5.43 26.15
CA ASP A 152 30.83 -5.04 25.43
C ASP A 152 31.99 -4.64 26.37
N LEU A 153 31.75 -4.60 27.69
CA LEU A 153 32.76 -4.22 28.68
C LEU A 153 33.65 -5.39 29.06
N ARG A 154 34.92 -5.08 29.34
CA ARG A 154 35.87 -6.07 29.83
C ARG A 154 35.49 -6.49 31.25
N GLY A 155 35.14 -7.76 31.43
CA GLY A 155 34.65 -8.30 32.71
C GLY A 155 33.13 -8.22 32.87
N ALA A 156 32.38 -8.08 31.78
CA ALA A 156 30.92 -8.20 31.78
C ALA A 156 30.48 -9.52 32.44
N LEU A 157 29.43 -9.44 33.26
CA LEU A 157 28.86 -10.60 33.95
C LEU A 157 27.96 -11.37 32.98
N SER A 158 28.06 -12.70 32.97
CA SER A 158 27.11 -13.55 32.26
C SER A 158 25.82 -13.67 33.07
N ASN A 159 24.69 -13.75 32.37
CA ASN A 159 23.41 -14.00 33.01
C ASN A 159 23.18 -15.51 33.17
N ASP A 160 23.74 -16.07 34.23
CA ASP A 160 23.73 -17.54 34.49
C ASP A 160 22.38 -18.06 35.01
N SER A 161 21.35 -17.19 35.07
CA SER A 161 20.05 -17.49 35.67
C SER A 161 18.94 -17.83 34.67
N LEU A 162 19.20 -17.70 33.36
CA LEU A 162 18.22 -17.96 32.30
C LEU A 162 18.27 -19.40 31.81
N SER A 163 17.10 -19.99 31.56
CA SER A 163 16.97 -21.27 30.85
C SER A 163 17.29 -21.14 29.36
N GLU A 164 17.62 -22.26 28.70
CA GLU A 164 17.89 -22.28 27.25
C GLU A 164 16.72 -21.73 26.43
N ASP A 165 15.48 -22.01 26.83
CA ASP A 165 14.26 -21.53 26.17
C ASP A 165 14.10 -20.01 26.31
N GLU A 166 14.41 -19.44 27.48
CA GLU A 166 14.37 -17.99 27.70
C GLU A 166 15.44 -17.27 26.88
N ILE A 167 16.64 -17.85 26.78
CA ILE A 167 17.72 -17.31 25.94
C ILE A 167 17.28 -17.27 24.47
N GLN A 168 16.72 -18.37 23.95
CA GLN A 168 16.22 -18.44 22.58
C GLN A 168 15.11 -17.42 22.31
N GLN A 169 14.19 -17.24 23.25
CA GLN A 169 13.11 -16.26 23.13
C GLN A 169 13.66 -14.81 23.09
N ILE A 170 14.59 -14.48 23.98
CA ILE A 170 15.24 -13.16 24.02
C ILE A 170 16.03 -12.89 22.74
N GLU A 171 16.77 -13.87 22.23
CA GLU A 171 17.50 -13.75 20.96
C GLU A 171 16.55 -13.58 19.78
N ALA A 172 15.46 -14.35 19.72
CA ALA A 172 14.45 -14.23 18.68
C ALA A 172 13.77 -12.85 18.69
N ASP A 173 13.45 -12.33 19.88
CA ASP A 173 12.83 -11.02 20.02
C ASP A 173 13.82 -9.89 19.69
N ARG A 174 15.10 -10.04 20.05
CA ARG A 174 16.17 -9.14 19.61
C ARG A 174 16.32 -9.14 18.08
N LEU A 175 16.37 -10.30 17.45
CA LEU A 175 16.49 -10.42 16.00
C LEU A 175 15.29 -9.80 15.28
N LYS A 176 14.07 -9.98 15.80
CA LYS A 176 12.87 -9.30 15.30
C LYS A 176 13.00 -7.77 15.41
N ALA A 177 13.47 -7.28 16.56
CA ALA A 177 13.65 -5.84 16.78
C ALA A 177 14.71 -5.25 15.83
N GLU A 178 15.84 -5.93 15.64
CA GLU A 178 16.90 -5.53 14.70
C GLU A 178 16.40 -5.51 13.26
N ASN A 179 15.67 -6.55 12.82
CA ASN A 179 15.08 -6.61 11.48
C ASN A 179 14.03 -5.50 11.27
N ALA A 180 13.19 -5.22 12.28
CA ALA A 180 12.23 -4.13 12.21
C ALA A 180 12.92 -2.76 12.15
N ALA A 181 14.00 -2.55 12.91
CA ALA A 181 14.80 -1.33 12.85
C ALA A 181 15.41 -1.13 11.46
N LYS A 182 16.04 -2.17 10.91
CA LYS A 182 16.61 -2.16 9.56
C LYS A 182 15.56 -1.86 8.49
N LEU A 183 14.37 -2.47 8.60
CA LEU A 183 13.28 -2.20 7.65
C LEU A 183 12.83 -0.74 7.70
N ARG A 184 12.78 -0.11 8.88
CA ARG A 184 12.44 1.32 8.99
C ARG A 184 13.45 2.23 8.30
N GLU A 185 14.72 1.86 8.30
CA GLU A 185 15.78 2.60 7.62
C GLU A 185 15.71 2.41 6.10
N ASP A 186 15.51 1.17 5.65
CA ASP A 186 15.45 0.82 4.24
C ASP A 186 14.16 1.32 3.57
N ASP A 187 13.01 1.07 4.21
CA ASP A 187 11.67 1.32 3.70
C ASP A 187 10.70 1.69 4.84
N TYR A 188 10.86 2.92 5.33
CA TYR A 188 10.01 3.50 6.36
C TYR A 188 8.50 3.39 6.06
N GLN A 189 8.11 3.58 4.80
CA GLN A 189 6.70 3.49 4.40
C GLN A 189 6.14 2.06 4.59
N LEU A 190 6.91 1.04 4.21
CA LEU A 190 6.53 -0.35 4.39
C LEU A 190 6.52 -0.76 5.86
N ALA A 191 7.56 -0.37 6.61
CA ALA A 191 7.63 -0.64 8.05
C ALA A 191 6.40 -0.08 8.77
N TYR A 192 6.05 1.18 8.48
CA TYR A 192 4.88 1.82 9.07
C TYR A 192 3.56 1.15 8.67
N ALA A 193 3.44 0.68 7.42
CA ALA A 193 2.27 -0.08 6.98
C ALA A 193 2.13 -1.42 7.71
N ILE A 194 3.24 -2.10 8.01
CA ILE A 194 3.26 -3.33 8.81
C ILE A 194 2.87 -3.05 10.26
N ASP A 195 3.34 -1.95 10.85
CA ASP A 195 2.98 -1.54 12.21
C ASP A 195 1.45 -1.31 12.32
N ILE A 196 0.85 -0.61 11.35
CA ILE A 196 -0.61 -0.45 11.27
C ILE A 196 -1.30 -1.80 11.15
N LEU A 197 -0.87 -2.66 10.23
CA LEU A 197 -1.51 -3.95 9.99
C LEU A 197 -1.45 -4.86 11.23
N SER A 198 -0.34 -4.82 11.95
CA SER A 198 -0.12 -5.57 13.19
C SER A 198 -1.02 -5.04 14.30
N GLY A 199 -1.11 -3.71 14.45
CA GLY A 199 -2.02 -3.06 15.39
C GLY A 199 -3.49 -3.37 15.12
N LEU A 200 -3.92 -3.29 13.85
CA LEU A 200 -5.29 -3.65 13.46
C LEU A 200 -5.59 -5.13 13.75
N SER A 201 -4.65 -6.02 13.47
CA SER A 201 -4.80 -7.46 13.73
C SER A 201 -4.93 -7.75 15.23
N ALA A 202 -4.12 -7.09 16.07
CA ALA A 202 -4.17 -7.27 17.52
C ALA A 202 -5.52 -6.89 18.13
N ILE A 203 -6.16 -5.83 17.61
CA ILE A 203 -7.49 -5.39 18.05
C ILE A 203 -8.59 -6.28 17.45
N ALA A 204 -8.47 -6.68 16.18
CA ALA A 204 -9.49 -7.49 15.50
C ALA A 204 -9.65 -8.89 16.11
N ILE A 205 -8.60 -9.45 16.73
CA ILE A 205 -8.66 -10.75 17.42
C ILE A 205 -9.48 -10.68 18.73
N GLN A 206 -9.74 -9.49 19.27
CA GLN A 206 -10.45 -9.32 20.54
C GLN A 206 -11.98 -9.20 20.41
N ASN A 207 -12.53 -9.15 19.19
CA ASN A 207 -13.97 -9.07 18.91
C ASN A 207 -14.44 -10.28 18.11
#